data_AF-A0A622AVC7-F1
#
_entry.id   AF-A0A622AVC7-F1
#
_cell.length_a   1.000
_cell.length_b   1.000
_cell.length_c   1.000
_cell.angle_alpha   90.00
_cell.angle_beta   90.00
_cell.angle_gamma   90.00
#
_symmetry.space_group_name_H-M   'P 1'
#
loop_
_entity.id
_entity.type
_entity.pdbx_description
1 polymer ?
#
loop_
_entity_poly.entity_id
_entity_poly.type
_entity_poly.pdbx_seq_one_letter_code
_entity_poly.pdbx_strand_id
1 'polypeptide(L)'
;FIKIHNTPDGTFPNGIPNPLLPECRDDTRKAVIEHGADMGIAFDGDFDRCFLFDEKGQFIEGYYIVGLLAEAFLEKHPGAKIIH
;
A
#
# COMPACT_ATOMS: atom_id res chain seq x y z
N PHE A 1 -10.05 9.21 -7.13
CA PHE A 1 -8.87 8.32 -7.06
C PHE A 1 -7.89 8.71 -8.15
N ILE A 2 -6.64 8.93 -7.77
CA ILE A 2 -5.52 9.11 -8.72
C ILE A 2 -5.01 7.72 -9.07
N LYS A 3 -4.84 7.43 -10.36
CA LYS A 3 -4.43 6.12 -10.85
C LYS A 3 -3.01 6.20 -11.41
N ILE A 4 -2.10 5.43 -10.83
CA ILE A 4 -0.70 5.31 -11.26
C ILE A 4 -0.48 3.90 -11.81
N HIS A 5 0.21 3.76 -12.94
CA HIS A 5 0.54 2.46 -13.58
C HIS A 5 -0.66 1.50 -13.72
N ASN A 6 -1.85 2.05 -13.99
CA ASN A 6 -3.13 1.31 -13.92
C ASN A 6 -3.46 0.48 -15.19
N THR A 7 -2.58 0.49 -16.20
CA THR A 7 -2.78 -0.33 -17.40
C THR A 7 -2.01 -1.64 -17.23
N PRO A 8 -2.67 -2.82 -17.30
CA PRO A 8 -1.96 -4.09 -17.20
C PRO A 8 -1.05 -4.27 -18.42
N ASP A 9 0.25 -4.36 -18.18
CA ASP A 9 1.28 -4.57 -19.20
C ASP A 9 2.38 -5.50 -18.65
N GLY A 10 2.42 -6.73 -19.16
CA GLY A 10 3.38 -7.76 -18.73
C GLY A 10 4.83 -7.51 -19.17
N THR A 11 5.08 -6.46 -19.96
CA THR A 11 6.45 -6.01 -20.27
C THR A 11 7.03 -5.12 -19.18
N PHE A 12 6.21 -4.72 -18.20
CA PHE A 12 6.60 -3.90 -17.05
C PHE A 12 7.37 -2.62 -17.43
N PRO A 13 6.77 -1.71 -18.22
CA PRO A 13 7.45 -0.51 -18.70
C PRO A 13 7.92 0.42 -17.58
N ASN A 14 7.32 0.31 -16.40
CA ASN A 14 7.66 1.08 -15.20
C ASN A 14 8.43 0.25 -14.15
N GLY A 15 8.99 -0.90 -14.55
CA GLY A 15 9.65 -1.85 -13.65
C GLY A 15 8.71 -2.91 -13.07
N ILE A 16 9.30 -3.98 -12.55
CA ILE A 16 8.56 -5.09 -11.92
C ILE A 16 7.85 -4.55 -10.67
N PRO A 17 6.54 -4.80 -10.48
CA PRO A 17 5.78 -4.30 -9.35
C PRO A 17 6.25 -4.98 -8.05
N ASN A 18 7.13 -4.29 -7.31
CA ASN A 18 7.63 -4.74 -6.01
C ASN A 18 7.83 -3.56 -5.05
N PRO A 19 6.76 -3.04 -4.42
CA PRO A 19 6.86 -1.89 -3.51
C PRO A 19 7.69 -2.12 -2.22
N LEU A 20 8.19 -3.34 -1.96
CA LEU A 20 9.22 -3.56 -0.94
C LEU A 20 10.55 -2.90 -1.32
N LEU A 21 10.86 -2.78 -2.60
CA LEU A 21 12.05 -2.09 -3.08
C LEU A 21 11.86 -0.58 -2.96
N PRO A 22 12.75 0.17 -2.28
CA PRO A 22 12.63 1.62 -2.12
C PRO A 22 12.42 2.38 -3.43
N GLU A 23 13.05 1.95 -4.52
CA GLU A 23 12.92 2.54 -5.85
C GLU A 23 11.51 2.40 -6.44
N CYS A 24 10.76 1.35 -6.09
CA CYS A 24 9.38 1.15 -6.56
C CYS A 24 8.35 1.96 -5.75
N ARG A 25 8.76 2.63 -4.68
CA ARG A 25 7.88 3.41 -3.80
C ARG A 25 7.70 4.85 -4.28
N ASP A 26 8.65 5.34 -5.06
CA ASP A 26 8.80 6.76 -5.38
C ASP A 26 7.59 7.32 -6.16
N ASP A 27 7.01 6.55 -7.07
CA ASP A 27 5.87 7.00 -7.88
C ASP A 27 4.60 7.15 -7.04
N THR A 28 4.35 6.23 -6.11
CA THR A 28 3.22 6.33 -5.18
C THR A 28 3.42 7.49 -4.21
N ARG A 29 4.63 7.64 -3.64
CA ARG A 29 4.98 8.78 -2.79
C ARG A 29 4.74 10.11 -3.50
N LYS A 30 5.27 10.26 -4.72
CA LYS A 30 5.15 11.51 -5.50
C LYS A 30 3.69 11.82 -5.78
N ALA A 31 2.90 10.84 -6.22
CA ALA A 31 1.49 11.03 -6.49
C ALA A 31 0.71 11.48 -5.24
N VAL A 32 1.02 10.91 -4.06
CA VAL A 32 0.41 11.36 -2.80
C VAL A 32 0.70 12.83 -2.52
N ILE A 33 1.98 13.21 -2.59
CA ILE A 33 2.42 14.59 -2.28
C ILE A 33 1.89 15.59 -3.33
N GLU A 34 1.99 15.25 -4.62
CA GLU A 34 1.59 16.13 -5.73
C GLU A 34 0.09 16.45 -5.70
N HIS A 35 -0.73 15.47 -5.33
CA HIS A 35 -2.18 15.62 -5.33
C HIS A 35 -2.78 15.91 -3.94
N GLY A 36 -1.95 15.99 -2.89
CA GLY A 36 -2.42 16.13 -1.52
C GLY A 36 -3.40 15.02 -1.12
N ALA A 37 -3.09 13.78 -1.51
CA ALA A 37 -3.96 12.63 -1.24
C ALA A 37 -3.89 12.24 0.25
N ASP A 38 -5.02 11.77 0.81
CA ASP A 38 -5.09 11.32 2.22
C ASP A 38 -4.21 10.09 2.50
N MET A 39 -4.05 9.22 1.50
CA MET A 39 -3.19 8.04 1.57
C MET A 39 -2.84 7.50 0.18
N GLY A 40 -1.79 6.70 0.10
CA GLY A 40 -1.42 5.93 -1.08
C GLY A 40 -1.54 4.43 -0.85
N ILE A 41 -1.86 3.68 -1.91
CA ILE A 41 -1.92 2.22 -1.90
C ILE A 41 -1.19 1.70 -3.15
N ALA A 42 -0.22 0.82 -2.95
CA ALA A 42 0.45 0.08 -4.01
C ALA A 42 0.26 -1.42 -3.81
N PHE A 43 0.47 -2.18 -4.88
CA PHE A 43 0.36 -3.64 -4.89
C PHE A 43 1.56 -4.26 -5.61
N ASP A 44 1.81 -5.53 -5.37
CA ASP A 44 2.66 -6.34 -6.22
C ASP A 44 1.92 -6.89 -7.45
N GLY A 45 2.60 -7.68 -8.28
CA GLY A 45 2.12 -8.03 -9.62
C GLY A 45 0.86 -8.91 -9.69
N ASP A 46 0.62 -9.71 -8.66
CA ASP A 46 -0.58 -10.53 -8.47
C ASP A 46 -1.54 -10.00 -7.39
N PHE A 47 -1.19 -8.86 -6.78
CA PHE A 47 -2.05 -8.07 -5.90
C PHE A 47 -2.47 -8.76 -4.59
N ASP A 48 -1.75 -9.81 -4.16
CA ASP A 48 -1.99 -10.46 -2.87
C ASP A 48 -1.35 -9.69 -1.69
N ARG A 49 -0.37 -8.82 -1.99
CA ARG A 49 0.23 -7.88 -1.05
C ARG A 49 -0.15 -6.45 -1.39
N CYS A 50 -0.56 -5.71 -0.37
CA CYS A 50 -0.77 -4.28 -0.45
C CYS A 50 0.21 -3.52 0.45
N PHE A 51 0.53 -2.30 0.03
CA PHE A 51 1.51 -1.44 0.66
C PHE A 51 0.91 -0.06 0.84
N LEU A 52 1.01 0.47 2.06
CA LEU A 52 0.30 1.69 2.45
C LEU A 52 1.29 2.86 2.61
N PHE A 53 0.82 4.04 2.22
CA PHE A 53 1.55 5.30 2.35
C PHE A 53 0.66 6.31 3.06
N ASP A 54 1.23 7.07 4.01
CA ASP A 54 0.52 8.16 4.68
C ASP A 54 0.39 9.41 3.78
N GLU A 55 -0.29 10.45 4.27
CA GLU A 55 -0.54 11.71 3.56
C GLU A 55 0.75 12.49 3.23
N LYS A 56 1.86 12.17 3.90
CA LYS A 56 3.20 12.74 3.65
C LYS A 56 4.01 11.88 2.69
N GLY A 57 3.38 10.85 2.11
CA GLY A 57 3.99 9.90 1.20
C GLY A 57 5.02 8.97 1.88
N GLN A 58 4.99 8.84 3.20
CA GLN A 58 5.85 7.91 3.91
C GLN A 58 5.30 6.50 3.79
N PHE A 59 6.18 5.56 3.47
CA PHE A 59 5.84 4.13 3.44
C PHE A 59 5.60 3.62 4.86
N ILE A 60 4.47 2.97 5.09
CA ILE A 60 4.14 2.36 6.38
C ILE A 60 4.65 0.93 6.41
N GLU A 61 5.51 0.63 7.37
CA GLU A 61 6.02 -0.73 7.56
C GLU A 61 4.88 -1.70 7.92
N GLY A 62 4.84 -2.84 7.23
CA GLY A 62 3.73 -3.80 7.32
C GLY A 62 3.44 -4.30 8.74
N TYR A 63 4.43 -4.26 9.63
CA TYR A 63 4.26 -4.62 11.04
C TYR A 63 3.17 -3.77 11.74
N TYR A 64 3.11 -2.47 11.47
CA TYR A 64 2.10 -1.59 12.08
C TYR A 64 0.70 -1.84 11.49
N ILE A 65 0.62 -2.33 10.25
CA ILE A 65 -0.64 -2.63 9.57
C ILE A 65 -1.33 -3.83 10.21
N VAL A 66 -0.59 -4.82 10.73
CA VAL A 66 -1.15 -5.94 11.48
C VAL A 66 -1.95 -5.44 12.69
N GLY A 67 -1.37 -4.55 13.50
CA GLY A 67 -2.05 -3.99 14.67
C GLY A 67 -3.28 -3.17 14.31
N LEU A 68 -3.16 -2.31 13.29
CA LEU A 68 -4.26 -1.48 12.79
C LEU A 68 -5.45 -2.33 12.30
N LEU A 69 -5.18 -3.34 11.47
CA LEU A 69 -6.22 -4.23 10.97
C LEU A 69 -6.81 -5.09 12.09
N ALA A 70 -5.98 -5.58 13.01
CA ALA A 70 -6.44 -6.34 14.17
C ALA A 70 -7.45 -5.54 15.00
N GLU A 71 -7.15 -4.28 15.32
CA GLU A 71 -8.07 -3.39 16.03
C GLU A 71 -9.39 -3.20 15.26
N ALA A 72 -9.32 -2.85 13.97
CA ALA A 72 -10.49 -2.66 13.12
C ALA A 72 -11.38 -3.91 13.00
N PHE A 73 -10.79 -5.11 13.01
CA PHE A 73 -11.54 -6.37 13.00
C PHE A 73 -12.11 -6.72 14.37
N LEU A 74 -11.40 -6.42 15.46
CA LEU A 74 -11.87 -6.67 16.83
C LEU A 74 -13.04 -5.75 17.22
N GLU A 75 -13.12 -4.53 16.66
CA GLU A 75 -14.32 -3.68 16.80
C GLU A 75 -15.58 -4.36 16.24
N LYS A 76 -15.44 -5.10 15.15
CA LYS A 76 -16.54 -5.82 14.49
C LYS A 76 -16.79 -7.20 15.09
N HIS A 77 -15.74 -7.83 15.61
CA HIS A 77 -15.76 -9.18 16.16
C HIS A 77 -15.06 -9.22 17.53
N PRO A 78 -15.69 -8.69 18.60
CA PRO A 78 -15.09 -8.61 19.91
C PRO A 78 -14.65 -9.98 20.43
N GLY A 79 -13.40 -10.07 20.90
CA GLY A 79 -12.83 -11.30 21.48
C GLY A 79 -12.37 -12.34 20.46
N ALA A 80 -12.39 -12.04 19.15
CA ALA A 80 -11.78 -12.90 18.14
C ALA A 80 -10.26 -13.06 18.36
N LYS A 81 -9.70 -14.19 17.90
CA LYS A 81 -8.26 -14.42 17.95
C LYS A 81 -7.58 -13.80 16.73
N ILE A 82 -6.40 -13.24 16.92
CA ILE A 82 -5.54 -12.71 15.85
C ILE A 82 -4.31 -13.62 15.70
N ILE A 83 -3.94 -13.92 14.46
CA ILE A 83 -2.73 -14.66 14.09
C ILE A 83 -1.86 -13.70 13.29
N HIS A 84 -0.56 -13.62 13.60
CA HIS A 84 0.39 -12.74 12.95
C HIS A 84 1.74 -13.43 12.73
#